data_AF-A0A9X2D234-F1
#
_entry.id   AF-A0A9X2D234-F1
#
_cell.length_a   1.000
_cell.length_b   1.000
_cell.length_c   1.000
_cell.angle_alpha   90.00
_cell.angle_beta   90.00
_cell.angle_gamma   90.00
#
_symmetry.space_group_name_H-M   'P 1'
#
loop_
_entity.id
_entity.type
_entity.pdbx_description
1 polymer ?
#
loop_
_entity_poly.entity_id
_entity_poly.type
_entity_poly.pdbx_seq_one_letter_code
_entity_poly.pdbx_strand_id
1 'polypeptide(L)'
;MTMLKSLLIAGFWTSFFCSFSLWAVPVINAYDSFITVKPDSTLVVEEKINITTEGNVIQHGIYRDFPTRYQTPNGVVTIQFQVKSAELDGLSTPYVVKDLSNGVRVYLGDKQRYLAPGTYTFSLTYTAVGELGYFNDHDELYWNVTGNGWSYPILKVTAVVTLPNGAFEHITGYTAYTGYPGSREGDYQATKDPKEQTVTFTTTRALAANQGLTFVLGWKKGFVKERPVFMDPNYFLLLIQFLGLLLLLLYYYWTWHQYGKDGLARVIIPEYEPPPGYTPAALRYILKMGYDKKVLASAVLNLAVKGYLKINETKHLFSKTYTLIKQPDFNKTLPSEEQVLATAFFSDGDTLELKHQTKLEEMQDDFASDLEKKYEDKYFVSNVLYTVIGMSISLVIFALMALLNHNLWVCFWMLPFLLVIPLFIGPLDSYSLWRRIKIILRLLIYLGVFIGAAALISEPVFGTKTWIYCSLFLMIILTNLIFAYLLKRPTSIGQRVIEHTKGFKLFLNATEKDRLNFHNPPDRTPELFEQYLPYALALGVEQKWAEQFSTILAKTNYQPKWYIGAGVPFFNSTDFTSSISNSLSNAISSSTTAPGSSSGFGSGGGSGGGGGGGGGGGW
;
A
#
# COMPACT_ATOMS: atom_id res chain seq x y z
N MET A 1 54.48 55.50 39.66
CA MET A 1 53.02 55.31 39.74
C MET A 1 52.48 54.16 38.87
N THR A 2 53.32 53.45 38.10
CA THR A 2 52.92 52.36 37.19
C THR A 2 52.89 50.98 37.85
N MET A 3 53.90 50.60 38.66
CA MET A 3 53.93 49.30 39.35
C MET A 3 52.81 49.08 40.37
N LEU A 4 52.30 50.14 41.00
CA LEU A 4 51.19 50.03 41.96
C LEU A 4 49.86 49.68 41.28
N LYS A 5 49.67 50.10 40.01
CA LYS A 5 48.49 49.73 39.21
C LYS A 5 48.53 48.28 38.76
N SER A 6 49.70 47.74 38.38
CA SER A 6 49.82 46.33 37.98
C SER A 6 49.58 45.36 39.15
N LEU A 7 50.02 45.70 40.37
CA LEU A 7 49.78 44.87 41.56
C LEU A 7 48.30 44.86 41.99
N LEU A 8 47.61 46.00 41.92
CA LEU A 8 46.16 46.06 42.19
C LEU A 8 45.33 45.31 41.16
N ILE A 9 45.71 45.37 39.87
CA ILE A 9 45.01 44.62 38.81
C ILE A 9 45.26 43.10 38.96
N ALA A 10 46.48 42.68 39.32
CA ALA A 10 46.77 41.27 39.59
C ALA A 10 46.00 40.72 40.80
N GLY A 11 45.90 41.49 41.89
CA GLY A 11 45.12 41.11 43.08
C GLY A 11 43.60 41.05 42.86
N PHE A 12 43.07 41.92 41.99
CA PHE A 12 41.66 41.91 41.63
C PHE A 12 41.28 40.67 40.79
N TRP A 13 42.15 40.24 39.87
CA TRP A 13 41.92 39.05 39.05
C TRP A 13 42.16 37.72 39.80
N THR A 14 43.05 37.65 40.80
CA THR A 14 43.22 36.43 41.61
C THR A 14 42.11 36.23 42.64
N SER A 15 41.49 37.31 43.13
CA SER A 15 40.32 37.20 44.04
C SER A 15 39.02 36.81 43.33
N PHE A 16 38.92 37.05 42.01
CA PHE A 16 37.69 36.77 41.24
C PHE A 16 37.54 35.29 40.83
N PHE A 17 38.59 34.47 40.96
CA PHE A 17 38.60 33.07 40.51
C PHE A 17 38.42 32.01 41.63
N CYS A 18 38.25 32.42 42.89
CA CYS A 18 38.09 31.49 44.02
C CYS A 18 36.70 31.60 44.69
N SER A 19 35.64 31.60 43.87
CA SER A 19 34.24 31.44 44.32
C SER A 19 33.35 30.81 43.24
N PHE A 20 33.89 29.87 42.46
CA PHE A 20 33.02 28.87 41.85
C PHE A 20 32.55 27.95 42.98
N SER A 21 31.34 28.19 43.48
CA SER A 21 30.58 27.14 44.17
C SER A 21 30.61 25.90 43.28
N LEU A 22 31.20 24.79 43.74
CA LEU A 22 30.94 23.51 43.09
C LEU A 22 29.46 23.20 43.34
N TRP A 23 28.62 23.43 42.34
CA TRP A 23 27.23 23.00 42.38
C TRP A 23 27.25 21.48 42.42
N ALA A 24 27.00 20.90 43.59
CA ALA A 24 27.02 19.45 43.74
C ALA A 24 25.90 18.86 42.86
N VAL A 25 26.30 18.05 41.89
CA VAL A 25 25.37 17.29 41.04
C VAL A 25 24.61 16.32 41.94
N PRO A 26 23.27 16.18 41.81
CA PRO A 26 22.52 15.21 42.60
C PRO A 26 23.11 13.80 42.46
N VAL A 27 23.05 13.02 43.55
CA VAL A 27 23.60 11.66 43.61
C VAL A 27 22.52 10.72 44.14
N ILE A 28 22.34 9.58 43.48
CA ILE A 28 21.48 8.51 43.97
C ILE A 28 22.33 7.62 44.87
N ASN A 29 22.09 7.67 46.19
CA ASN A 29 22.88 6.92 47.17
C ASN A 29 22.52 5.43 47.12
N ALA A 30 21.23 5.13 46.94
CA ALA A 30 20.70 3.77 46.79
C ALA A 30 19.52 3.76 45.81
N TYR A 31 19.49 2.74 44.96
CA TYR A 31 18.37 2.41 44.09
C TYR A 31 17.97 0.95 44.37
N ASP A 32 16.91 0.74 45.13
CA ASP A 32 16.43 -0.59 45.50
C ASP A 32 15.14 -0.91 44.73
N SER A 33 15.11 -2.03 43.99
CA SER A 33 13.97 -2.45 43.17
C SER A 33 13.49 -3.83 43.62
N PHE A 34 12.27 -3.90 44.12
CA PHE A 34 11.62 -5.13 44.59
C PHE A 34 10.61 -5.59 43.53
N ILE A 35 10.87 -6.74 42.91
CA ILE A 35 10.15 -7.23 41.73
C ILE A 35 9.49 -8.56 42.11
N THR A 36 8.16 -8.57 42.20
CA THR A 36 7.39 -9.79 42.48
C THR A 36 6.74 -10.31 41.21
N VAL A 37 7.14 -11.50 40.77
CA VAL A 37 6.52 -12.21 39.64
C VAL A 37 5.28 -12.96 40.15
N LYS A 38 4.10 -12.69 39.57
CA LYS A 38 2.84 -13.38 39.92
C LYS A 38 2.51 -14.51 38.93
N PRO A 39 1.79 -15.57 39.37
CA PRO A 39 1.41 -16.70 38.49
C PRO A 39 0.55 -16.34 37.28
N ASP A 40 -0.08 -15.17 37.25
CA ASP A 40 -0.94 -14.65 36.17
C ASP A 40 -0.16 -13.80 35.12
N SER A 41 1.18 -13.87 35.17
CA SER A 41 2.15 -13.08 34.39
C SER A 41 2.20 -11.58 34.71
N THR A 42 1.64 -11.15 35.85
CA THR A 42 1.76 -9.77 36.32
C THR A 42 3.04 -9.59 37.13
N LEU A 43 3.83 -8.56 36.80
CA LEU A 43 4.90 -8.07 37.69
C LEU A 43 4.32 -7.00 38.61
N VAL A 44 4.60 -7.10 39.91
CA VAL A 44 4.42 -6.00 40.87
C VAL A 44 5.79 -5.50 41.23
N VAL A 45 6.07 -4.21 40.97
CA VAL A 45 7.39 -3.61 41.18
C VAL A 45 7.27 -2.42 42.14
N GLU A 46 8.14 -2.40 43.14
CA GLU A 46 8.36 -1.27 44.05
C GLU A 46 9.80 -0.78 43.86
N GLU A 47 9.99 0.46 43.41
CA GLU A 47 11.30 1.11 43.30
C GLU A 47 11.47 2.14 44.41
N LYS A 48 12.57 2.08 45.15
CA LYS A 48 12.98 3.05 46.18
C LYS A 48 14.26 3.74 45.75
N ILE A 49 14.17 5.05 45.58
CA ILE A 49 15.24 5.89 45.01
C ILE A 49 15.63 6.90 46.07
N ASN A 50 16.74 6.64 46.77
CA ASN A 50 17.29 7.55 47.76
C ASN A 50 18.28 8.51 47.09
N ILE A 51 17.94 9.80 47.06
CA ILE A 51 18.65 10.82 46.29
C ILE A 51 19.01 12.02 47.16
N THR A 52 20.26 12.49 47.08
CA THR A 52 20.72 13.73 47.70
C THR A 52 20.73 14.85 46.66
N THR A 53 20.18 16.02 47.01
CA THR A 53 20.05 17.19 46.14
C THR A 53 20.36 18.49 46.89
N GLU A 54 20.96 19.45 46.20
CA GLU A 54 21.14 20.84 46.68
C GLU A 54 19.94 21.75 46.34
N GLY A 55 18.76 21.17 46.03
CA GLY A 55 17.53 21.91 45.68
C GLY A 55 17.53 22.63 44.32
N ASN A 56 18.68 22.70 43.63
CA ASN A 56 18.84 23.48 42.40
C ASN A 56 18.36 22.76 41.13
N VAL A 57 18.59 21.44 41.04
CA VAL A 57 18.29 20.60 39.85
C VAL A 57 17.04 19.74 40.04
N ILE A 58 16.75 19.35 41.29
CA ILE A 58 15.56 18.61 41.70
C ILE A 58 14.77 19.59 42.56
N GLN A 59 13.76 20.23 41.97
CA GLN A 59 13.05 21.35 42.59
C GLN A 59 11.72 20.90 43.18
N HIS A 60 10.93 20.15 42.40
CA HIS A 60 9.60 19.66 42.78
C HIS A 60 9.57 18.15 43.04
N GLY A 61 10.47 17.42 42.39
CA GLY A 61 10.67 15.99 42.62
C GLY A 61 11.43 15.33 41.47
N ILE A 62 11.24 14.02 41.32
CA ILE A 62 11.87 13.25 40.24
C ILE A 62 10.85 12.80 39.19
N TYR A 63 11.29 12.57 37.96
CA TYR A 63 10.54 11.82 36.98
C TYR A 63 11.22 10.48 36.69
N ARG A 64 10.41 9.48 36.34
CA ARG A 64 10.81 8.11 36.00
C ARG A 64 10.25 7.76 34.64
N ASP A 65 11.10 7.40 33.70
CA ASP A 65 10.70 6.94 32.38
C ASP A 65 10.58 5.42 32.35
N PHE A 66 9.50 4.91 31.75
CA PHE A 66 9.23 3.50 31.58
C PHE A 66 8.84 3.21 30.13
N PRO A 67 9.73 2.61 29.31
CA PRO A 67 9.38 2.17 27.96
C PRO A 67 8.27 1.13 28.02
N THR A 68 7.28 1.25 27.15
CA THR A 68 6.16 0.29 27.08
C THR A 68 6.07 -0.39 25.72
N ARG A 69 7.00 -0.14 24.79
CA ARG A 69 7.04 -0.78 23.48
C ARG A 69 8.43 -1.33 23.20
N TYR A 70 8.52 -2.65 23.06
CA TYR A 70 9.77 -3.35 22.81
C TYR A 70 9.71 -4.05 21.46
N GLN A 71 10.78 -3.88 20.67
CA GLN A 71 10.96 -4.61 19.42
C GLN A 71 11.50 -6.01 19.71
N THR A 72 10.78 -7.05 19.30
CA THR A 72 11.21 -8.44 19.36
C THR A 72 11.32 -9.03 17.96
N PRO A 73 12.02 -10.15 17.74
CA PRO A 73 12.05 -10.83 16.44
C PRO A 73 10.66 -11.20 15.89
N ASN A 74 9.65 -11.29 16.75
CA ASN A 74 8.27 -11.64 16.40
C ASN A 74 7.35 -10.40 16.25
N GLY A 75 7.88 -9.18 16.42
CA GLY A 75 7.16 -7.91 16.32
C GLY A 75 7.23 -7.04 17.57
N VAL A 76 6.46 -5.94 17.60
CA VAL A 76 6.37 -5.04 18.75
C VAL A 76 5.52 -5.65 19.85
N VAL A 77 6.10 -5.84 21.03
CA VAL A 77 5.36 -6.16 22.26
C VAL A 77 5.03 -4.85 22.98
N THR A 78 3.78 -4.69 23.43
CA THR A 78 3.34 -3.54 24.23
C THR A 78 3.06 -3.97 25.66
N ILE A 79 3.72 -3.33 26.62
CA ILE A 79 3.58 -3.59 28.06
C ILE A 79 2.40 -2.79 28.62
N GLN A 80 1.56 -3.44 29.42
CA GLN A 80 0.55 -2.76 30.20
C GLN A 80 1.19 -2.27 31.50
N PHE A 81 1.41 -0.96 31.62
CA PHE A 81 1.98 -0.31 32.81
C PHE A 81 0.89 0.46 33.57
N GLN A 82 0.83 0.28 34.89
CA GLN A 82 -0.10 1.02 35.75
C GLN A 82 0.55 1.35 37.11
N VAL A 83 0.65 2.64 37.43
CA VAL A 83 1.06 3.12 38.77
C VAL A 83 0.00 2.73 39.81
N LYS A 84 0.43 2.28 40.98
CA LYS A 84 -0.41 1.93 42.14
C LYS A 84 -0.27 2.94 43.28
N SER A 85 0.96 3.37 43.58
CA SER A 85 1.24 4.41 44.57
C SER A 85 2.55 5.14 44.27
N ALA A 86 2.66 6.36 44.79
CA ALA A 86 3.89 7.13 44.84
C ALA A 86 4.03 7.73 46.24
N GLU A 87 5.25 7.70 46.79
CA GLU A 87 5.56 8.20 48.13
C GLU A 87 6.86 9.01 48.13
N LEU A 88 6.95 9.97 49.05
CA LEU A 88 8.13 10.74 49.39
C LEU A 88 8.36 10.58 50.90
N ASP A 89 9.52 10.01 51.27
CA ASP A 89 9.91 9.71 52.65
C ASP A 89 8.86 8.88 53.43
N GLY A 90 8.20 7.95 52.74
CA GLY A 90 7.15 7.08 53.29
C GLY A 90 5.78 7.75 53.46
N LEU A 91 5.60 8.97 52.95
CA LEU A 91 4.32 9.67 52.91
C LEU A 91 3.81 9.72 51.47
N SER A 92 2.50 9.46 51.27
CA SER A 92 1.88 9.54 49.94
C SER A 92 2.11 10.91 49.29
N THR A 93 2.60 10.91 48.05
CA THR A 93 2.94 12.12 47.30
C THR A 93 2.18 12.16 45.97
N PRO A 94 1.83 13.35 45.43
CA PRO A 94 1.23 13.45 44.10
C PRO A 94 2.12 12.84 43.02
N TYR A 95 1.49 12.29 41.98
CA TYR A 95 2.19 11.86 40.78
C TYR A 95 1.38 12.19 39.51
N VAL A 96 2.07 12.34 38.39
CA VAL A 96 1.46 12.59 37.07
C VAL A 96 2.08 11.66 36.05
N VAL A 97 1.26 10.85 35.38
CA VAL A 97 1.69 10.02 34.25
C VAL A 97 1.47 10.80 32.96
N LYS A 98 2.48 10.81 32.07
CA LYS A 98 2.37 11.33 30.70
C LYS A 98 2.83 10.27 29.70
N ASP A 99 2.14 10.16 28.58
CA ASP A 99 2.58 9.32 27.47
C ASP A 99 3.81 9.91 26.77
N LEU A 100 4.71 9.03 26.35
CA LEU A 100 5.86 9.33 25.49
C LEU A 100 5.73 8.55 24.17
N SER A 101 6.54 8.91 23.17
CA SER A 101 6.60 8.19 21.88
C SER A 101 7.01 6.71 22.03
N ASN A 102 7.80 6.39 23.06
CA ASN A 102 8.15 5.04 23.45
C ASN A 102 8.07 4.87 24.98
N GLY A 103 6.85 4.85 25.53
CA GLY A 103 6.63 4.59 26.95
C GLY A 103 5.74 5.59 27.65
N VAL A 104 5.93 5.68 28.97
CA VAL A 104 5.33 6.70 29.83
C VAL A 104 6.41 7.36 30.69
N ARG A 105 6.18 8.61 31.07
CA ARG A 105 6.92 9.33 32.11
C ARG A 105 6.04 9.52 33.32
N VAL A 106 6.47 9.00 34.47
CA VAL A 106 5.83 9.24 35.76
C VAL A 106 6.60 10.35 36.48
N TYR A 107 5.98 11.50 36.67
CA TYR A 107 6.47 12.54 37.57
C TYR A 107 6.03 12.21 39.00
N LEU A 108 6.95 12.19 39.95
CA LEU A 108 6.71 12.05 41.39
C LEU A 108 7.07 13.37 42.09
N GLY A 109 6.21 13.82 43.00
CA GLY A 109 6.39 15.07 43.74
C GLY A 109 5.29 16.09 43.47
N ASP A 110 5.30 17.18 44.25
CA ASP A 110 4.28 18.22 44.19
C ASP A 110 4.80 19.45 43.45
N LYS A 111 4.16 19.79 42.34
CA LYS A 111 4.46 20.96 41.51
C LYS A 111 4.35 22.30 42.27
N GLN A 112 3.59 22.34 43.36
CA GLN A 112 3.41 23.55 44.18
C GLN A 112 4.43 23.66 45.32
N ARG A 113 5.25 22.63 45.56
CA ARG A 113 6.21 22.57 46.66
C ARG A 113 7.64 22.52 46.13
N TYR A 114 8.53 23.32 46.72
CA TYR A 114 9.96 23.20 46.50
C TYR A 114 10.59 22.28 47.55
N LEU A 115 11.54 21.46 47.13
CA LEU A 115 12.39 20.64 47.99
C LEU A 115 13.60 21.45 48.44
N ALA A 116 13.84 21.47 49.75
CA ALA A 116 15.05 22.06 50.32
C ALA A 116 16.27 21.16 50.03
N PRO A 117 17.52 21.68 50.12
CA PRO A 117 18.71 20.84 50.11
C PRO A 117 18.63 19.72 51.15
N GLY A 118 18.93 18.48 50.75
CA GLY A 118 18.77 17.31 51.61
C GLY A 118 18.73 15.99 50.86
N THR A 119 18.48 14.92 51.62
CA THR A 119 18.31 13.55 51.10
C THR A 119 16.85 13.12 51.21
N TYR A 120 16.31 12.61 50.11
CA TYR A 120 14.91 12.20 49.99
C TYR A 120 14.80 10.78 49.45
N THR A 121 13.80 10.04 49.90
CA THR A 121 13.48 8.70 49.38
C THR A 121 12.15 8.75 48.61
N PHE A 122 12.24 8.64 47.29
CA PHE A 122 11.05 8.48 46.45
C PHE A 122 10.74 7.00 46.31
N SER A 123 9.50 6.59 46.58
CA SER A 123 9.04 5.22 46.33
C SER A 123 7.95 5.21 45.25
N LEU A 124 8.08 4.33 44.26
CA LEU A 124 7.12 4.15 43.17
C LEU A 124 6.68 2.68 43.12
N THR A 125 5.39 2.41 43.37
CA THR A 125 4.81 1.08 43.19
C THR A 125 3.97 1.04 41.92
N TYR A 126 4.21 0.05 41.06
CA TYR A 126 3.49 -0.14 39.80
C TYR A 126 3.29 -1.62 39.47
N THR A 127 2.40 -1.88 38.51
CA THR A 127 2.25 -3.20 37.88
C THR A 127 2.61 -3.12 36.41
N ALA A 128 3.38 -4.09 35.93
CA ALA A 128 3.74 -4.27 34.53
C ALA A 128 3.29 -5.66 34.04
N VAL A 129 2.75 -5.75 32.83
CA VAL A 129 2.28 -7.01 32.23
C VAL A 129 2.76 -7.12 30.79
N GLY A 130 3.32 -8.28 30.45
CA GLY A 130 3.91 -8.56 29.12
C GLY A 130 5.45 -8.65 29.13
N GLU A 131 6.07 -8.53 30.30
CA GLU A 131 7.53 -8.42 30.49
C GLU A 131 8.27 -9.77 30.60
N LEU A 132 7.53 -10.88 30.54
CA LEU A 132 8.11 -12.23 30.59
C LEU A 132 8.31 -12.77 29.17
N GLY A 133 9.53 -13.27 28.91
CA GLY A 133 9.84 -14.08 27.74
C GLY A 133 9.37 -15.51 27.96
N TYR A 134 8.65 -16.06 26.98
CA TYR A 134 8.18 -17.45 27.00
C TYR A 134 8.96 -18.25 25.95
N PHE A 135 9.80 -19.18 26.39
CA PHE A 135 10.54 -20.09 25.51
C PHE A 135 9.90 -21.49 25.51
N ASN A 136 10.50 -22.47 24.83
CA ASN A 136 9.92 -23.81 24.73
C ASN A 136 10.07 -24.62 26.03
N ASP A 137 11.14 -24.39 26.78
CA ASP A 137 11.58 -25.17 27.94
C ASP A 137 11.62 -24.36 29.25
N HIS A 138 11.71 -23.02 29.15
CA HIS A 138 11.79 -22.10 30.27
C HIS A 138 10.99 -20.82 30.04
N ASP A 139 10.69 -20.12 31.13
CA ASP A 139 10.23 -18.73 31.14
C ASP A 139 11.39 -17.85 31.64
N GLU A 140 11.47 -16.60 31.19
CA GLU A 140 12.57 -15.68 31.49
C GLU A 140 12.05 -14.28 31.83
N LEU A 141 12.64 -13.64 32.85
CA LEU A 141 12.54 -12.22 33.10
C LEU A 141 13.87 -11.55 32.72
N TYR A 142 13.89 -10.81 31.62
CA TYR A 142 15.00 -9.94 31.21
C TYR A 142 14.64 -8.48 31.53
N TRP A 143 15.19 -7.95 32.62
CA TRP A 143 14.72 -6.72 33.25
C TRP A 143 15.81 -5.65 33.41
N ASN A 144 15.55 -4.46 32.87
CA ASN A 144 16.34 -3.25 33.08
C ASN A 144 15.88 -2.56 34.38
N VAL A 145 16.70 -2.70 35.43
CA VAL A 145 16.37 -2.29 36.80
C VAL A 145 16.27 -0.77 36.89
N THR A 146 17.33 -0.07 36.49
CA THR A 146 17.45 1.39 36.63
C THR A 146 17.06 2.13 35.37
N GLY A 147 17.26 1.51 34.21
CA GLY A 147 17.43 2.22 32.94
C GLY A 147 18.78 2.93 32.83
N ASN A 148 19.03 3.51 31.65
CA ASN A 148 20.25 4.23 31.30
C ASN A 148 20.05 5.75 31.12
N GLY A 149 18.85 6.29 31.34
CA GLY A 149 18.55 7.72 31.21
C GLY A 149 18.82 8.57 32.46
N TRP A 150 19.41 8.00 33.53
CA TRP A 150 19.75 8.76 34.73
C TRP A 150 20.95 9.68 34.49
N SER A 151 20.72 10.98 34.59
CA SER A 151 21.78 12.01 34.47
C SER A 151 22.68 12.13 35.71
N TYR A 152 22.46 11.27 36.72
CA TYR A 152 23.13 11.28 38.02
C TYR A 152 23.87 9.95 38.24
N PRO A 153 25.01 9.93 38.94
CA PRO A 153 25.65 8.69 39.36
C PRO A 153 24.79 7.96 40.40
N ILE A 154 24.84 6.63 40.37
CA ILE A 154 24.14 5.74 41.30
C ILE A 154 25.18 4.96 42.10
N LEU A 155 25.31 5.23 43.39
CA LEU A 155 26.37 4.65 44.22
C LEU A 155 26.16 3.15 44.48
N LYS A 156 24.91 2.72 44.62
CA LYS A 156 24.53 1.31 44.80
C LYS A 156 23.15 1.03 44.19
N VAL A 157 23.04 -0.08 43.47
CA VAL A 157 21.76 -0.65 43.01
C VAL A 157 21.56 -2.02 43.66
N THR A 158 20.35 -2.27 44.15
CA THR A 158 19.89 -3.59 44.60
C THR A 158 18.62 -3.96 43.82
N ALA A 159 18.57 -5.14 43.22
CA ALA A 159 17.36 -5.69 42.62
C ALA A 159 17.01 -7.02 43.29
N VAL A 160 15.83 -7.10 43.92
CA VAL A 160 15.34 -8.28 44.63
C VAL A 160 14.16 -8.87 43.86
N VAL A 161 14.35 -10.05 43.28
CA VAL A 161 13.34 -10.73 42.47
C VAL A 161 12.70 -11.85 43.27
N THR A 162 11.41 -11.73 43.57
CA THR A 162 10.59 -12.76 44.23
C THR A 162 9.86 -13.58 43.17
N LEU A 163 10.12 -14.88 43.13
CA LEU A 163 9.53 -15.79 42.15
C LEU A 163 8.20 -16.41 42.66
N PRO A 164 7.35 -16.96 41.77
CA PRO A 164 6.17 -17.71 42.20
C PRO A 164 6.56 -18.98 42.96
N ASN A 165 5.69 -19.44 43.86
CA ASN A 165 5.92 -20.65 44.66
C ASN A 165 6.35 -21.85 43.79
N GLY A 166 7.50 -22.43 44.11
CA GLY A 166 8.09 -23.58 43.42
C GLY A 166 9.00 -23.24 42.24
N ALA A 167 8.86 -22.06 41.61
CA ALA A 167 9.73 -21.65 40.50
C ALA A 167 11.19 -21.47 40.94
N PHE A 168 11.42 -21.06 42.19
CA PHE A 168 12.74 -20.83 42.76
C PHE A 168 13.65 -22.08 42.75
N GLU A 169 13.09 -23.26 43.04
CA GLU A 169 13.82 -24.54 43.00
C GLU A 169 14.15 -24.98 41.55
N HIS A 170 13.56 -24.31 40.57
CA HIS A 170 13.68 -24.62 39.15
C HIS A 170 14.26 -23.47 38.31
N ILE A 171 15.01 -22.54 38.95
CA ILE A 171 15.82 -21.53 38.26
C ILE A 171 16.81 -22.24 37.31
N THR A 172 16.71 -21.95 36.01
CA THR A 172 17.57 -22.51 34.95
C THR A 172 18.90 -21.76 34.84
N GLY A 173 18.90 -20.46 35.13
CA GLY A 173 20.09 -19.62 35.10
C GLY A 173 19.80 -18.18 35.49
N TYR A 174 20.85 -17.41 35.75
CA TYR A 174 20.77 -15.97 35.94
C TYR A 174 22.08 -15.30 35.51
N THR A 175 21.99 -14.05 35.08
CA THR A 175 23.15 -13.16 34.85
C THR A 175 22.72 -11.71 35.00
N ALA A 176 23.66 -10.79 35.15
CA ALA A 176 23.39 -9.36 35.04
C ALA A 176 24.52 -8.63 34.30
N TYR A 177 24.19 -7.42 33.83
CA TYR A 177 25.04 -6.55 33.05
C TYR A 177 25.01 -5.15 33.63
N THR A 178 26.19 -4.52 33.71
CA THR A 178 26.38 -3.14 34.16
C THR A 178 26.91 -2.25 33.02
N GLY A 179 26.85 -0.94 33.21
CA GLY A 179 27.48 0.03 32.32
C GLY A 179 26.54 0.74 31.35
N TYR A 180 27.11 1.33 30.30
CA TYR A 180 26.37 2.08 29.27
C TYR A 180 25.54 1.18 28.34
N PRO A 181 24.55 1.72 27.62
CA PRO A 181 23.90 0.99 26.53
C PRO A 181 24.93 0.46 25.53
N GLY A 182 24.94 -0.85 25.31
CA GLY A 182 25.95 -1.59 24.56
C GLY A 182 26.77 -2.54 25.44
N SER A 183 27.05 -2.17 26.69
CA SER A 183 28.03 -2.86 27.53
C SER A 183 27.61 -4.24 28.03
N ARG A 184 28.62 -5.07 28.29
CA ARG A 184 28.54 -6.41 28.88
C ARG A 184 29.44 -6.52 30.13
N GLU A 185 29.74 -5.41 30.78
CA GLU A 185 30.40 -5.40 32.09
C GLU A 185 29.54 -6.17 33.10
N GLY A 186 30.18 -6.77 34.11
CA GLY A 186 29.56 -7.70 35.05
C GLY A 186 29.84 -7.32 36.50
N ASP A 187 29.79 -6.02 36.82
CA ASP A 187 30.13 -5.49 38.14
C ASP A 187 28.97 -5.66 39.14
N TYR A 188 28.58 -6.92 39.37
CA TYR A 188 27.51 -7.30 40.27
C TYR A 188 27.89 -8.54 41.10
N GLN A 189 27.23 -8.67 42.24
CA GLN A 189 27.14 -9.89 43.02
C GLN A 189 25.68 -10.33 43.03
N ALA A 190 25.43 -11.63 42.91
CA ALA A 190 24.11 -12.21 43.05
C ALA A 190 24.05 -13.21 44.21
N THR A 191 22.96 -13.17 44.97
CA THR A 191 22.68 -14.10 46.06
C THR A 191 21.28 -14.69 45.90
N LYS A 192 21.06 -15.88 46.45
CA LYS A 192 19.76 -16.55 46.48
C LYS A 192 19.35 -16.77 47.94
N ASP A 193 18.10 -16.45 48.29
CA ASP A 193 17.52 -16.81 49.58
C ASP A 193 16.38 -17.82 49.38
N PRO A 194 16.59 -19.11 49.72
CA PRO A 194 15.56 -20.14 49.64
C PRO A 194 14.37 -19.96 50.60
N LYS A 195 14.52 -19.19 51.69
CA LYS A 195 13.43 -18.97 52.65
C LYS A 195 12.41 -17.97 52.11
N GLU A 196 12.92 -16.87 51.56
CA GLU A 196 12.12 -15.81 50.95
C GLU A 196 11.79 -16.08 49.46
N GLN A 197 12.35 -17.15 48.87
CA GLN A 197 12.28 -17.47 47.44
C GLN A 197 12.75 -16.31 46.53
N THR A 198 13.80 -15.59 46.95
CA THR A 198 14.32 -14.41 46.25
C THR A 198 15.69 -14.62 45.61
N VAL A 199 15.90 -13.94 44.47
CA VAL A 199 17.22 -13.74 43.87
C VAL A 199 17.56 -12.25 43.93
N THR A 200 18.67 -11.92 44.59
CA THR A 200 19.10 -10.53 44.81
C THR A 200 20.36 -10.24 44.00
N PHE A 201 20.32 -9.22 43.16
CA PHE A 201 21.46 -8.68 42.39
C PHE A 201 21.89 -7.34 43.00
N THR A 202 23.16 -7.17 43.29
CA THR A 202 23.72 -5.94 43.88
C THR A 202 24.96 -5.49 43.10
N THR A 203 25.07 -4.22 42.75
CA THR A 203 26.27 -3.68 42.08
C THR A 203 27.49 -3.70 43.01
N THR A 204 28.66 -4.12 42.49
CA THR A 204 29.93 -4.11 43.24
C THR A 204 30.72 -2.81 43.12
N ARG A 205 30.37 -1.95 42.14
CA ARG A 205 30.89 -0.59 41.97
C ARG A 205 29.76 0.42 41.74
N ALA A 206 30.04 1.69 42.00
CA ALA A 206 29.13 2.77 41.61
C ALA A 206 28.98 2.86 40.09
N LEU A 207 27.76 3.16 39.63
CA LEU A 207 27.41 3.42 38.25
C LEU A 207 27.56 4.92 37.95
N ALA A 208 28.26 5.26 36.87
CA ALA A 208 28.34 6.64 36.39
C ALA A 208 27.00 7.10 35.80
N ALA A 209 26.83 8.41 35.56
CA ALA A 209 25.67 8.92 34.84
C ALA A 209 25.50 8.21 33.49
N ASN A 210 24.27 7.86 33.16
CA ASN A 210 23.84 7.03 32.03
C ASN A 210 24.30 5.55 32.02
N GLN A 211 24.97 5.08 33.07
CA GLN A 211 25.15 3.65 33.31
C GLN A 211 23.94 3.06 34.03
N GLY A 212 23.67 1.78 33.83
CA GLY A 212 22.54 1.07 34.44
C GLY A 212 22.87 -0.35 34.87
N LEU A 213 21.90 -1.00 35.52
CA LEU A 213 21.90 -2.43 35.83
C LEU A 213 20.74 -3.12 35.10
N THR A 214 21.02 -4.23 34.42
CA THR A 214 20.01 -5.08 33.78
C THR A 214 20.30 -6.54 34.13
N PHE A 215 19.30 -7.33 34.54
CA PHE A 215 19.46 -8.75 34.84
C PHE A 215 18.61 -9.64 33.93
N VAL A 216 19.05 -10.88 33.78
CA VAL A 216 18.30 -12.00 33.18
C VAL A 216 18.12 -13.06 34.26
N LEU A 217 16.90 -13.54 34.46
CA LEU A 217 16.58 -14.64 35.37
C LEU A 217 15.61 -15.60 34.68
N GLY A 218 16.03 -16.86 34.49
CA GLY A 218 15.21 -17.91 33.88
C GLY A 218 14.81 -19.00 34.88
N TRP A 219 13.64 -19.60 34.67
CA TRP A 219 13.14 -20.76 35.42
C TRP A 219 12.34 -21.70 34.51
N LYS A 220 12.22 -22.99 34.85
CA LYS A 220 11.47 -23.95 34.03
C LYS A 220 10.02 -23.53 33.80
N LYS A 221 9.45 -23.87 32.64
CA LYS A 221 8.04 -23.60 32.35
C LYS A 221 7.08 -24.26 33.35
N GLY A 222 5.92 -23.63 33.53
CA GLY A 222 4.77 -24.18 34.26
C GLY A 222 4.37 -23.44 35.54
N PHE A 223 5.16 -22.45 35.98
CA PHE A 223 4.88 -21.66 37.20
C PHE A 223 4.19 -20.31 36.91
N VAL A 224 4.11 -19.90 35.65
CA VAL A 224 3.40 -18.70 35.19
C VAL A 224 2.49 -19.06 34.02
N LYS A 225 1.30 -18.47 33.97
CA LYS A 225 0.33 -18.68 32.90
C LYS A 225 0.64 -17.81 31.69
N GLU A 226 1.10 -18.44 30.61
CA GLU A 226 1.20 -17.82 29.28
C GLU A 226 -0.19 -17.32 28.82
N ARG A 227 -0.30 -16.05 28.40
CA ARG A 227 -1.57 -15.46 27.95
C ARG A 227 -1.88 -15.90 26.50
N PRO A 228 -3.09 -16.44 26.23
CA PRO A 228 -3.41 -16.97 24.90
C PRO A 228 -3.49 -15.87 23.84
N VAL A 229 -2.82 -16.12 22.71
CA VAL A 229 -2.65 -15.21 21.55
C VAL A 229 -3.97 -14.63 21.01
N PHE A 230 -5.09 -15.34 21.18
CA PHE A 230 -6.42 -14.91 20.70
C PHE A 230 -7.03 -13.70 21.43
N MET A 231 -6.42 -13.22 22.52
CA MET A 231 -6.83 -11.98 23.20
C MET A 231 -5.99 -10.75 22.80
N ASP A 232 -5.08 -10.85 21.81
CA ASP A 232 -4.49 -9.68 21.17
C ASP A 232 -5.54 -9.00 20.26
N PRO A 233 -5.92 -7.72 20.51
CA PRO A 233 -6.92 -7.00 19.72
C PRO A 233 -6.66 -7.00 18.20
N ASN A 234 -5.40 -7.14 17.78
CA ASN A 234 -5.05 -7.19 16.36
C ASN A 234 -5.64 -8.40 15.62
N TYR A 235 -5.83 -9.56 16.27
CA TYR A 235 -6.47 -10.71 15.60
C TYR A 235 -7.98 -10.51 15.46
N PHE A 236 -8.61 -9.83 16.41
CA PHE A 236 -10.03 -9.47 16.32
C PHE A 236 -10.29 -8.47 15.18
N LEU A 237 -9.40 -7.48 15.01
CA LEU A 237 -9.43 -6.55 13.86
C LEU A 237 -9.25 -7.27 12.52
N LEU A 238 -8.30 -8.20 12.41
CA LEU A 238 -8.10 -9.01 11.20
C LEU A 238 -9.33 -9.86 10.87
N LEU A 239 -9.99 -10.45 11.88
CA LEU A 239 -11.23 -11.20 11.70
C LEU A 239 -12.36 -10.32 11.14
N ILE A 240 -12.54 -9.10 11.67
CA ILE A 240 -13.53 -8.14 11.16
C ILE A 240 -13.25 -7.80 9.69
N GLN A 241 -12.00 -7.51 9.33
CA GLN A 241 -11.64 -7.16 7.95
C GLN A 241 -11.87 -8.35 6.99
N PHE A 242 -11.54 -9.57 7.40
CA PHE A 242 -11.78 -10.79 6.63
C PHE A 242 -13.28 -11.07 6.43
N LEU A 243 -14.08 -10.96 7.49
CA LEU A 243 -15.55 -11.10 7.41
C LEU A 243 -16.18 -9.99 6.55
N GLY A 244 -15.65 -8.77 6.61
CA GLY A 244 -16.03 -7.67 5.73
C GLY A 244 -15.78 -7.98 4.25
N LEU A 245 -14.57 -8.46 3.90
CA LEU A 245 -14.25 -8.88 2.54
C LEU A 245 -15.15 -10.04 2.07
N LEU A 246 -15.44 -11.01 2.95
CA LEU A 246 -16.37 -12.11 2.63
C LEU A 246 -17.78 -11.59 2.34
N LEU A 247 -18.30 -10.66 3.15
CA LEU A 247 -19.61 -10.04 2.94
C LEU A 247 -19.65 -9.25 1.63
N LEU A 248 -18.60 -8.51 1.32
CA LEU A 248 -18.45 -7.77 0.06
C LEU A 248 -18.46 -8.73 -1.16
N LEU A 249 -17.74 -9.85 -1.08
CA LEU A 249 -17.72 -10.89 -2.11
C LEU A 249 -19.09 -11.55 -2.30
N LEU A 250 -19.81 -11.85 -1.21
CA LEU A 250 -21.17 -12.41 -1.26
C LEU A 250 -22.16 -11.42 -1.89
N TYR A 251 -22.09 -10.14 -1.51
CA TYR A 251 -22.88 -9.06 -2.11
C TYR A 251 -22.62 -8.95 -3.62
N TYR A 252 -21.34 -8.94 -4.02
CA TYR A 252 -20.98 -8.81 -5.43
C TYR A 252 -21.30 -10.06 -6.25
N TYR A 253 -21.12 -11.26 -5.70
CA TYR A 253 -21.55 -12.49 -6.34
C TYR A 253 -23.07 -12.50 -6.58
N TRP A 254 -23.86 -12.09 -5.57
CA TRP A 254 -25.31 -12.01 -5.69
C TRP A 254 -25.76 -10.95 -6.71
N THR A 255 -25.21 -9.72 -6.66
CA THR A 255 -25.55 -8.67 -7.63
C THR A 255 -25.11 -9.02 -9.05
N TRP A 256 -23.93 -9.60 -9.25
CA TRP A 256 -23.51 -10.12 -10.55
C TRP A 256 -24.43 -11.24 -11.04
N HIS A 257 -24.82 -12.17 -10.17
CA HIS A 257 -25.73 -13.25 -10.53
C HIS A 257 -27.09 -12.75 -11.04
N GLN A 258 -27.64 -11.69 -10.43
CA GLN A 258 -28.95 -11.15 -10.79
C GLN A 258 -28.90 -10.12 -11.93
N TYR A 259 -27.87 -9.26 -11.95
CA TYR A 259 -27.83 -8.07 -12.81
C TYR A 259 -26.65 -8.02 -13.79
N GLY A 260 -25.57 -8.77 -13.56
CA GLY A 260 -24.36 -8.78 -14.39
C GLY A 260 -24.27 -9.94 -15.39
N LYS A 261 -24.95 -11.06 -15.16
CA LYS A 261 -25.00 -12.16 -16.14
C LYS A 261 -25.64 -11.71 -17.47
N ASP A 262 -24.98 -12.06 -18.58
CA ASP A 262 -25.54 -11.96 -19.93
C ASP A 262 -26.87 -12.73 -20.03
N GLY A 263 -27.78 -12.23 -20.88
CA GLY A 263 -29.03 -12.92 -21.17
C GLY A 263 -28.82 -14.28 -21.83
N LEU A 264 -29.86 -15.13 -21.81
CA LEU A 264 -29.84 -16.45 -22.45
C LEU A 264 -29.32 -16.37 -23.89
N ALA A 265 -28.11 -16.88 -24.09
CA ALA A 265 -27.45 -16.88 -25.39
C ALA A 265 -28.27 -17.73 -26.38
N ARG A 266 -28.74 -17.09 -27.46
CA ARG A 266 -29.39 -17.81 -28.55
C ARG A 266 -28.37 -18.64 -29.31
N VAL A 267 -28.85 -19.68 -30.02
CA VAL A 267 -28.00 -20.43 -30.97
C VAL A 267 -27.52 -19.45 -32.03
N ILE A 268 -26.21 -19.28 -32.14
CA ILE A 268 -25.58 -18.38 -33.12
C ILE A 268 -25.55 -19.10 -34.47
N ILE A 269 -26.35 -18.62 -35.41
CA ILE A 269 -26.35 -19.08 -36.80
C ILE A 269 -25.34 -18.28 -37.63
N PRO A 270 -24.78 -18.84 -38.73
CA PRO A 270 -23.98 -18.06 -39.67
C PRO A 270 -24.85 -16.99 -40.36
N GLU A 271 -24.36 -15.75 -40.39
CA GLU A 271 -24.98 -14.63 -41.12
C GLU A 271 -24.05 -14.22 -42.27
N TYR A 272 -24.56 -13.93 -43.47
CA TYR A 272 -23.72 -13.59 -44.62
C TYR A 272 -23.40 -12.09 -44.76
N GLU A 273 -24.10 -11.25 -43.98
CA GLU A 273 -23.99 -9.79 -44.01
C GLU A 273 -23.76 -9.25 -42.59
N PRO A 274 -23.11 -8.09 -42.43
CA PRO A 274 -23.07 -7.39 -41.16
C PRO A 274 -24.49 -6.92 -40.76
N PRO A 275 -24.80 -6.74 -39.46
CA PRO A 275 -26.04 -6.11 -39.02
C PRO A 275 -26.28 -4.78 -39.77
N PRO A 276 -27.50 -4.56 -40.31
CA PRO A 276 -27.75 -3.42 -41.20
C PRO A 276 -27.63 -2.09 -40.45
N GLY A 277 -26.93 -1.13 -41.07
CA GLY A 277 -26.76 0.23 -40.55
C GLY A 277 -25.60 0.45 -39.57
N TYR A 278 -24.77 -0.56 -39.31
CA TYR A 278 -23.60 -0.44 -38.42
C TYR A 278 -22.28 -0.40 -39.20
N THR A 279 -21.37 0.48 -38.79
CA THR A 279 -20.00 0.50 -39.33
C THR A 279 -19.14 -0.61 -38.71
N PRO A 280 -18.00 -1.00 -39.31
CA PRO A 280 -17.05 -1.93 -38.68
C PRO A 280 -16.60 -1.47 -37.29
N ALA A 281 -16.41 -0.15 -37.12
CA ALA A 281 -16.00 0.46 -35.87
C ALA A 281 -17.09 0.37 -34.79
N ALA A 282 -18.36 0.65 -35.15
CA ALA A 282 -19.50 0.43 -34.27
C ALA A 282 -19.65 -1.04 -33.87
N LEU A 283 -19.51 -1.99 -34.80
CA LEU A 283 -19.58 -3.41 -34.47
C LEU A 283 -18.43 -3.84 -33.54
N ARG A 284 -17.20 -3.32 -33.72
CA ARG A 284 -16.11 -3.54 -32.77
C ARG A 284 -16.46 -2.99 -31.38
N TYR A 285 -16.92 -1.75 -31.32
CA TYR A 285 -17.27 -1.06 -30.07
C TYR A 285 -18.40 -1.79 -29.32
N ILE A 286 -19.46 -2.19 -30.02
CA ILE A 286 -20.59 -2.97 -29.46
C ILE A 286 -20.12 -4.35 -28.99
N LEU A 287 -19.33 -5.08 -29.79
CA LEU A 287 -18.81 -6.42 -29.44
C LEU A 287 -17.83 -6.38 -28.25
N LYS A 288 -17.15 -5.25 -28.03
CA LYS A 288 -16.19 -5.05 -26.93
C LYS A 288 -16.75 -4.26 -25.74
N MET A 289 -17.97 -3.77 -25.83
CA MET A 289 -18.62 -2.87 -24.86
C MET A 289 -17.76 -1.65 -24.49
N GLY A 290 -17.00 -1.15 -25.48
CA GLY A 290 -16.00 -0.12 -25.28
C GLY A 290 -14.93 -0.09 -26.39
N TYR A 291 -13.96 0.80 -26.24
CA TYR A 291 -13.04 1.18 -27.31
C TYR A 291 -11.72 0.41 -27.30
N ASP A 292 -11.27 -0.10 -28.45
CA ASP A 292 -9.92 -0.66 -28.64
C ASP A 292 -9.26 -0.22 -29.95
N LYS A 293 -7.97 -0.52 -30.09
CA LYS A 293 -7.16 -0.06 -31.22
C LYS A 293 -7.69 -0.51 -32.58
N LYS A 294 -8.45 -1.62 -32.63
CA LYS A 294 -9.08 -2.13 -33.85
C LYS A 294 -10.31 -1.32 -34.26
N VAL A 295 -10.96 -0.58 -33.35
CA VAL A 295 -12.05 0.35 -33.68
C VAL A 295 -11.55 1.37 -34.71
N LEU A 296 -10.49 2.12 -34.36
CA LEU A 296 -9.91 3.14 -35.24
C LEU A 296 -9.35 2.55 -36.55
N ALA A 297 -8.59 1.45 -36.47
CA ALA A 297 -8.02 0.82 -37.65
C ALA A 297 -9.10 0.32 -38.62
N SER A 298 -10.21 -0.23 -38.11
CA SER A 298 -11.34 -0.64 -38.95
C SER A 298 -12.10 0.55 -39.55
N ALA A 299 -12.20 1.68 -38.85
CA ALA A 299 -12.79 2.92 -39.37
C ALA A 299 -11.96 3.51 -40.52
N VAL A 300 -10.64 3.66 -40.33
CA VAL A 300 -9.69 4.12 -41.35
C VAL A 300 -9.76 3.24 -42.60
N LEU A 301 -9.78 1.91 -42.42
CA LEU A 301 -9.88 0.96 -43.52
C LEU A 301 -11.24 1.04 -44.23
N ASN A 302 -12.34 1.27 -43.52
CA ASN A 302 -13.66 1.45 -44.13
C ASN A 302 -13.75 2.74 -44.97
N LEU A 303 -13.15 3.84 -44.48
CA LEU A 303 -13.03 5.09 -45.24
C LEU A 303 -12.20 4.88 -46.52
N ALA A 304 -11.13 4.08 -46.43
CA ALA A 304 -10.28 3.75 -47.58
C ALA A 304 -11.05 2.94 -48.64
N VAL A 305 -11.70 1.83 -48.23
CA VAL A 305 -12.53 0.98 -49.11
C VAL A 305 -13.70 1.76 -49.74
N LYS A 306 -14.32 2.69 -49.00
CA LYS A 306 -15.37 3.57 -49.56
C LYS A 306 -14.85 4.57 -50.60
N GLY A 307 -13.53 4.78 -50.66
CA GLY A 307 -12.85 5.73 -51.56
C GLY A 307 -12.70 7.15 -51.00
N TYR A 308 -12.92 7.37 -49.70
CA TYR A 308 -12.77 8.70 -49.09
C TYR A 308 -11.29 9.10 -48.93
N LEU A 309 -10.42 8.12 -48.66
CA LEU A 309 -8.98 8.33 -48.50
C LEU A 309 -8.18 7.21 -49.17
N LYS A 310 -6.90 7.47 -49.44
CA LYS A 310 -5.88 6.48 -49.78
C LYS A 310 -4.88 6.35 -48.63
N ILE A 311 -4.34 5.15 -48.47
CA ILE A 311 -3.32 4.83 -47.47
C ILE A 311 -2.00 4.59 -48.20
N ASN A 312 -1.02 5.45 -47.97
CA ASN A 312 0.32 5.34 -48.56
C ASN A 312 1.30 4.77 -47.51
N GLU A 313 1.94 3.64 -47.79
CA GLU A 313 2.97 3.03 -46.95
C GLU A 313 4.37 3.50 -47.38
N THR A 314 5.07 4.20 -46.48
CA THR A 314 6.50 4.52 -46.64
C THR A 314 7.34 3.60 -45.76
N LYS A 315 8.34 2.94 -46.34
CA LYS A 315 9.28 2.07 -45.61
C LYS A 315 10.56 2.83 -45.23
N HIS A 316 10.89 2.82 -43.95
CA HIS A 316 12.19 3.27 -43.43
C HIS A 316 13.01 2.06 -42.95
N LEU A 317 14.26 2.29 -42.54
CA LEU A 317 15.26 1.25 -42.28
C LEU A 317 14.80 0.18 -41.26
N PHE A 318 14.02 0.58 -40.25
CA PHE A 318 13.49 -0.30 -39.20
C PHE A 318 11.99 -0.08 -38.89
N SER A 319 11.28 0.73 -39.68
CA SER A 319 9.88 1.08 -39.40
C SER A 319 9.07 1.33 -40.67
N LYS A 320 7.75 1.24 -40.55
CA LYS A 320 6.79 1.65 -41.57
C LYS A 320 6.02 2.87 -41.09
N THR A 321 5.84 3.84 -41.96
CA THR A 321 5.02 5.04 -41.73
C THR A 321 3.86 5.03 -42.70
N TYR A 322 2.66 5.37 -42.23
CA TYR A 322 1.47 5.50 -43.07
C TYR A 322 1.07 6.96 -43.20
N THR A 323 0.75 7.37 -44.42
CA THR A 323 0.14 8.67 -44.71
C THR A 323 -1.26 8.46 -45.27
N LEU A 324 -2.26 9.07 -44.63
CA LEU A 324 -3.63 9.11 -45.13
C LEU A 324 -3.75 10.31 -46.08
N ILE A 325 -4.36 10.10 -47.26
CA ILE A 325 -4.51 11.12 -48.31
C ILE A 325 -5.98 11.17 -48.72
N LYS A 326 -6.68 12.26 -48.40
CA LYS A 326 -8.08 12.48 -48.77
C LYS A 326 -8.25 12.49 -50.29
N GLN A 327 -9.35 11.95 -50.79
CA GLN A 327 -9.64 11.93 -52.22
C GLN A 327 -10.60 13.08 -52.59
N PRO A 328 -10.26 13.92 -53.59
CA PRO A 328 -11.08 15.09 -53.95
C PRO A 328 -12.42 14.71 -54.59
N ASP A 329 -12.47 13.59 -55.31
CA ASP A 329 -13.64 13.16 -56.11
C ASP A 329 -14.69 12.38 -55.30
N PHE A 330 -14.59 12.38 -53.96
CA PHE A 330 -15.50 11.62 -53.11
C PHE A 330 -16.87 12.33 -52.97
N ASN A 331 -17.90 11.73 -53.57
CA ASN A 331 -19.25 12.30 -53.68
C ASN A 331 -20.34 11.56 -52.89
N LYS A 332 -19.98 10.58 -52.05
CA LYS A 332 -20.93 9.76 -51.28
C LYS A 332 -21.15 10.33 -49.89
N THR A 333 -22.30 10.05 -49.27
CA THR A 333 -22.56 10.42 -47.87
C THR A 333 -21.92 9.40 -46.92
N LEU A 334 -21.06 9.86 -46.00
CA LEU A 334 -20.54 9.02 -44.91
C LEU A 334 -21.56 8.95 -43.75
N PRO A 335 -21.63 7.83 -42.99
CA PRO A 335 -22.32 7.77 -41.70
C PRO A 335 -21.79 8.81 -40.71
N SER A 336 -22.62 9.30 -39.77
CA SER A 336 -22.27 10.40 -38.84
C SER A 336 -20.94 10.20 -38.11
N GLU A 337 -20.72 9.00 -37.59
CA GLU A 337 -19.52 8.58 -36.85
C GLU A 337 -18.25 8.57 -37.73
N GLU A 338 -18.39 8.21 -39.02
CA GLU A 338 -17.31 8.31 -39.98
C GLU A 338 -17.06 9.76 -40.43
N GLN A 339 -18.07 10.64 -40.40
CA GLN A 339 -17.90 12.07 -40.65
C GLN A 339 -17.08 12.74 -39.55
N VAL A 340 -17.35 12.46 -38.26
CA VAL A 340 -16.55 12.96 -37.14
C VAL A 340 -15.08 12.63 -37.34
N LEU A 341 -14.78 11.36 -37.64
CA LEU A 341 -13.41 10.91 -37.89
C LEU A 341 -12.79 11.52 -39.16
N ALA A 342 -13.56 11.65 -40.23
CA ALA A 342 -13.13 12.23 -41.50
C ALA A 342 -12.81 13.73 -41.41
N THR A 343 -13.60 14.49 -40.65
CA THR A 343 -13.37 15.92 -40.36
C THR A 343 -12.19 16.10 -39.42
N ALA A 344 -12.05 15.25 -38.41
CA ALA A 344 -10.89 15.22 -37.53
C ALA A 344 -9.58 15.01 -38.32
N PHE A 345 -9.52 13.97 -39.17
CA PHE A 345 -8.30 13.61 -39.93
C PHE A 345 -7.81 14.71 -40.87
N PHE A 346 -8.70 15.47 -41.49
CA PHE A 346 -8.36 16.41 -42.57
C PHE A 346 -8.73 17.87 -42.24
N SER A 347 -8.60 18.22 -40.95
CA SER A 347 -8.87 19.56 -40.41
C SER A 347 -7.78 20.59 -40.79
N ASP A 348 -6.52 20.19 -40.90
CA ASP A 348 -5.39 21.07 -41.22
C ASP A 348 -4.91 20.95 -42.69
N GLY A 349 -5.55 20.10 -43.49
CA GLY A 349 -5.17 19.82 -44.88
C GLY A 349 -5.62 18.44 -45.36
N ASP A 350 -5.36 18.12 -46.62
CA ASP A 350 -5.82 16.86 -47.26
C ASP A 350 -4.88 15.65 -47.02
N THR A 351 -3.82 15.80 -46.24
CA THR A 351 -2.88 14.72 -45.89
C THR A 351 -2.59 14.64 -44.39
N LEU A 352 -2.47 13.43 -43.86
CA LEU A 352 -2.14 13.16 -42.45
C LEU A 352 -1.10 12.04 -42.32
N GLU A 353 0.08 12.35 -41.81
CA GLU A 353 1.11 11.35 -41.47
C GLU A 353 0.82 10.77 -40.08
N LEU A 354 0.75 9.43 -39.97
CA LEU A 354 0.49 8.71 -38.70
C LEU A 354 1.74 8.69 -37.80
N LYS A 355 2.16 9.88 -37.38
CA LYS A 355 3.38 10.15 -36.60
C LYS A 355 3.25 11.32 -35.63
N HIS A 356 2.34 12.28 -35.89
CA HIS A 356 2.12 13.43 -35.01
C HIS A 356 1.30 13.06 -33.77
N GLN A 357 1.98 13.04 -32.62
CA GLN A 357 1.55 12.29 -31.42
C GLN A 357 0.32 12.85 -30.70
N THR A 358 0.26 14.17 -30.46
CA THR A 358 -0.81 14.78 -29.63
C THR A 358 -2.16 14.81 -30.33
N LYS A 359 -2.20 15.28 -31.58
CA LYS A 359 -3.45 15.43 -32.32
C LYS A 359 -4.14 14.08 -32.59
N LEU A 360 -3.36 13.02 -32.85
CA LEU A 360 -3.88 11.67 -33.04
C LEU A 360 -4.49 11.06 -31.76
N GLU A 361 -4.01 11.42 -30.56
CA GLU A 361 -4.66 11.01 -29.30
C GLU A 361 -5.98 11.77 -29.08
N GLU A 362 -6.02 13.07 -29.32
CA GLU A 362 -7.22 13.91 -29.19
C GLU A 362 -8.34 13.43 -30.13
N MET A 363 -8.02 13.25 -31.41
CA MET A 363 -8.96 12.77 -32.45
C MET A 363 -9.42 11.32 -32.20
N GLN A 364 -8.63 10.52 -31.48
CA GLN A 364 -9.04 9.19 -31.02
C GLN A 364 -10.00 9.27 -29.83
N ASP A 365 -9.75 10.15 -28.87
CA ASP A 365 -10.65 10.39 -27.73
C ASP A 365 -12.01 10.95 -28.21
N ASP A 366 -12.02 11.88 -29.17
CA ASP A 366 -13.24 12.42 -29.79
C ASP A 366 -14.06 11.34 -30.50
N PHE A 367 -13.42 10.51 -31.34
CA PHE A 367 -14.11 9.42 -32.04
C PHE A 367 -14.59 8.33 -31.08
N ALA A 368 -13.85 8.05 -30.01
CA ALA A 368 -14.31 7.17 -28.94
C ALA A 368 -15.53 7.74 -28.20
N SER A 369 -15.54 9.06 -27.95
CA SER A 369 -16.63 9.79 -27.29
C SER A 369 -17.92 9.82 -28.13
N ASP A 370 -17.82 10.03 -29.46
CA ASP A 370 -18.99 9.95 -30.36
C ASP A 370 -19.60 8.54 -30.36
N LEU A 371 -18.77 7.49 -30.44
CA LEU A 371 -19.24 6.11 -30.34
C LEU A 371 -19.87 5.81 -28.97
N GLU A 372 -19.29 6.32 -27.88
CA GLU A 372 -19.82 6.16 -26.53
C GLU A 372 -21.20 6.83 -26.41
N LYS A 373 -21.31 8.11 -26.77
CA LYS A 373 -22.57 8.86 -26.75
C LYS A 373 -23.66 8.26 -27.67
N LYS A 374 -23.27 7.62 -28.77
CA LYS A 374 -24.20 7.03 -29.74
C LYS A 374 -24.63 5.60 -29.40
N TYR A 375 -23.78 4.83 -28.70
CA TYR A 375 -23.97 3.39 -28.49
C TYR A 375 -23.98 2.92 -27.01
N GLU A 376 -23.56 3.70 -26.02
CA GLU A 376 -23.53 3.26 -24.61
C GLU A 376 -24.94 3.00 -24.07
N ASP A 377 -25.76 4.05 -23.87
CA ASP A 377 -27.08 3.97 -23.22
C ASP A 377 -28.07 3.02 -23.92
N LYS A 378 -27.97 2.88 -25.24
CA LYS A 378 -28.89 2.06 -26.04
C LYS A 378 -28.51 0.58 -26.05
N TYR A 379 -27.22 0.24 -25.95
CA TYR A 379 -26.74 -1.12 -26.16
C TYR A 379 -26.11 -1.75 -24.91
N PHE A 380 -25.80 -1.00 -23.86
CA PHE A 380 -25.30 -1.53 -22.58
C PHE A 380 -26.09 -1.03 -21.35
N VAL A 381 -25.95 -1.74 -20.24
CA VAL A 381 -26.36 -1.31 -18.90
C VAL A 381 -25.14 -1.45 -18.00
N SER A 382 -24.67 -0.32 -17.46
CA SER A 382 -23.46 -0.24 -16.64
C SER A 382 -23.67 -0.60 -15.18
N ASN A 383 -24.93 -0.71 -14.71
CA ASN A 383 -25.31 -1.18 -13.36
C ASN A 383 -24.62 -0.43 -12.20
N VAL A 384 -24.17 0.81 -12.44
CA VAL A 384 -23.27 1.61 -11.58
C VAL A 384 -23.72 1.69 -10.12
N LEU A 385 -25.03 1.79 -9.86
CA LEU A 385 -25.60 1.85 -8.51
C LEU A 385 -25.17 0.67 -7.62
N TYR A 386 -25.13 -0.55 -8.16
CA TYR A 386 -24.71 -1.72 -7.39
C TYR A 386 -23.21 -1.67 -7.05
N THR A 387 -22.42 -1.07 -7.93
CA THR A 387 -21.00 -0.83 -7.66
C THR A 387 -20.85 0.23 -6.55
N VAL A 388 -21.62 1.33 -6.57
CA VAL A 388 -21.64 2.35 -5.48
C VAL A 388 -21.96 1.73 -4.12
N ILE A 389 -22.94 0.82 -4.06
CA ILE A 389 -23.31 0.13 -2.82
C ILE A 389 -22.15 -0.76 -2.31
N GLY A 390 -21.47 -1.50 -3.19
CA GLY A 390 -20.27 -2.28 -2.81
C GLY A 390 -19.11 -1.41 -2.30
N MET A 391 -18.93 -0.23 -2.90
CA MET A 391 -17.97 0.78 -2.45
C MET A 391 -18.35 1.35 -1.07
N SER A 392 -19.65 1.54 -0.82
CA SER A 392 -20.18 1.98 0.48
C SER A 392 -19.93 0.93 1.58
N ILE A 393 -20.15 -0.36 1.27
CA ILE A 393 -19.79 -1.47 2.17
C ILE A 393 -18.27 -1.46 2.46
N SER A 394 -17.45 -1.24 1.43
CA SER A 394 -15.99 -1.15 1.56
C SER A 394 -15.56 0.00 2.48
N LEU A 395 -16.21 1.15 2.38
CA LEU A 395 -16.00 2.31 3.25
C LEU A 395 -16.43 2.02 4.71
N VAL A 396 -17.52 1.28 4.93
CA VAL A 396 -17.96 0.88 6.28
C VAL A 396 -16.97 -0.09 6.94
N ILE A 397 -16.50 -1.10 6.21
CA ILE A 397 -15.45 -2.04 6.69
C ILE A 397 -14.21 -1.26 7.15
N PHE A 398 -13.83 -0.25 6.35
CA PHE A 398 -12.69 0.60 6.65
C PHE A 398 -12.93 1.54 7.85
N ALA A 399 -14.10 2.17 7.95
CA ALA A 399 -14.45 3.02 9.07
C ALA A 399 -14.49 2.23 10.39
N LEU A 400 -15.01 0.99 10.38
CA LEU A 400 -14.96 0.08 11.53
C LEU A 400 -13.53 -0.27 11.92
N MET A 401 -12.65 -0.56 10.96
CA MET A 401 -11.21 -0.76 11.21
C MET A 401 -10.56 0.48 11.84
N ALA A 402 -10.88 1.68 11.36
CA ALA A 402 -10.33 2.93 11.88
C ALA A 402 -10.82 3.27 13.30
N LEU A 403 -12.10 3.01 13.61
CA LEU A 403 -12.68 3.27 14.93
C LEU A 403 -12.17 2.29 16.00
N LEU A 404 -11.91 1.04 15.63
CA LEU A 404 -11.51 -0.02 16.56
C LEU A 404 -9.99 -0.15 16.71
N ASN A 405 -9.19 0.49 15.86
CA ASN A 405 -7.73 0.46 15.91
C ASN A 405 -7.18 1.76 16.54
N HIS A 406 -6.48 1.64 17.67
CA HIS A 406 -5.81 2.78 18.33
C HIS A 406 -4.76 3.47 17.44
N ASN A 407 -4.26 2.80 16.39
CA ASN A 407 -3.31 3.34 15.42
C ASN A 407 -4.01 3.89 14.17
N LEU A 408 -4.62 5.07 14.29
CA LEU A 408 -5.32 5.78 13.19
C LEU A 408 -4.44 6.08 11.96
N TRP A 409 -3.12 6.09 12.10
CA TRP A 409 -2.17 6.41 11.03
C TRP A 409 -2.31 5.54 9.77
N VAL A 410 -2.47 4.22 9.94
CA VAL A 410 -2.68 3.29 8.79
C VAL A 410 -3.95 3.67 8.04
N CYS A 411 -5.01 4.06 8.77
CA CYS A 411 -6.27 4.48 8.18
C CYS A 411 -6.17 5.86 7.52
N PHE A 412 -5.36 6.79 8.05
CA PHE A 412 -5.11 8.07 7.39
C PHE A 412 -4.46 7.89 6.00
N TRP A 413 -3.49 6.98 5.88
CA TRP A 413 -2.82 6.70 4.61
C TRP A 413 -3.69 5.95 3.60
N MET A 414 -4.66 5.14 4.04
CA MET A 414 -5.52 4.33 3.15
C MET A 414 -6.80 5.07 2.70
N LEU A 415 -7.27 6.07 3.46
CA LEU A 415 -8.47 6.87 3.15
C LEU A 415 -8.47 7.49 1.73
N PRO A 416 -7.37 8.07 1.20
CA PRO A 416 -7.37 8.66 -0.14
C PRO A 416 -7.78 7.67 -1.23
N PHE A 417 -7.37 6.40 -1.12
CA PHE A 417 -7.66 5.38 -2.13
C PHE A 417 -9.13 4.98 -2.16
N LEU A 418 -9.83 5.01 -1.03
CA LEU A 418 -11.30 4.88 -0.98
C LEU A 418 -12.01 6.07 -1.63
N LEU A 419 -11.39 7.25 -1.67
CA LEU A 419 -11.92 8.45 -2.32
C LEU A 419 -11.58 8.52 -3.82
N VAL A 420 -10.57 7.78 -4.30
CA VAL A 420 -10.36 7.59 -5.74
C VAL A 420 -11.47 6.70 -6.33
N ILE A 421 -11.99 5.73 -5.57
CA ILE A 421 -12.97 4.73 -6.02
C ILE A 421 -14.28 5.33 -6.62
N PRO A 422 -14.87 6.42 -6.09
CA PRO A 422 -15.96 7.15 -6.76
C PRO A 422 -15.61 7.77 -8.13
N LEU A 423 -14.35 8.12 -8.40
CA LEU A 423 -13.92 8.66 -9.71
C LEU A 423 -13.98 7.61 -10.84
N PHE A 424 -14.17 6.33 -10.51
CA PHE A 424 -14.41 5.26 -11.49
C PHE A 424 -15.90 5.12 -11.89
N ILE A 425 -16.79 5.86 -11.21
CA ILE A 425 -18.25 5.65 -11.23
C ILE A 425 -19.05 6.86 -11.70
N GLY A 426 -18.55 8.07 -11.45
CA GLY A 426 -19.23 9.30 -11.89
C GLY A 426 -19.37 9.36 -13.42
N PRO A 427 -20.31 10.18 -13.94
CA PRO A 427 -20.49 10.38 -15.37
C PRO A 427 -19.26 11.08 -15.97
N LEU A 428 -18.27 10.27 -16.35
CA LEU A 428 -17.11 10.68 -17.14
C LEU A 428 -17.45 10.59 -18.62
N ASP A 429 -18.53 11.27 -19.02
CA ASP A 429 -19.17 11.30 -20.36
C ASP A 429 -18.28 11.95 -21.45
N SER A 430 -16.96 11.93 -21.26
CA SER A 430 -15.95 12.62 -22.06
C SER A 430 -14.58 11.91 -22.09
N TYR A 431 -14.42 10.73 -21.47
CA TYR A 431 -13.12 10.03 -21.42
C TYR A 431 -13.18 8.59 -21.91
N SER A 432 -12.45 8.32 -22.99
CA SER A 432 -12.33 7.01 -23.62
C SER A 432 -11.86 5.92 -22.65
N LEU A 433 -12.24 4.67 -22.94
CA LEU A 433 -11.84 3.49 -22.16
C LEU A 433 -10.30 3.36 -22.01
N TRP A 434 -9.52 3.87 -22.97
CA TRP A 434 -8.05 3.90 -22.89
C TRP A 434 -7.53 4.91 -21.88
N ARG A 435 -8.16 6.09 -21.79
CA ARG A 435 -7.85 7.09 -20.78
C ARG A 435 -8.17 6.57 -19.38
N ARG A 436 -9.28 5.83 -19.22
CA ARG A 436 -9.62 5.09 -17.99
C ARG A 436 -8.53 4.06 -17.63
N ILE A 437 -8.08 3.22 -18.57
CA ILE A 437 -6.99 2.25 -18.32
C ILE A 437 -5.65 2.94 -17.98
N LYS A 438 -5.26 4.01 -18.68
CA LYS A 438 -4.04 4.78 -18.38
C LYS A 438 -4.09 5.37 -16.95
N ILE A 439 -5.26 5.86 -16.51
CA ILE A 439 -5.49 6.36 -15.15
C ILE A 439 -5.42 5.20 -14.14
N ILE A 440 -6.09 4.07 -14.39
CA ILE A 440 -6.02 2.86 -13.56
C ILE A 440 -4.58 2.41 -13.36
N LEU A 441 -3.79 2.27 -14.44
CA LEU A 441 -2.41 1.78 -14.35
C LEU A 441 -1.52 2.74 -13.55
N ARG A 442 -1.67 4.06 -13.76
CA ARG A 442 -0.96 5.08 -12.96
C ARG A 442 -1.35 5.01 -11.49
N LEU A 443 -2.65 4.90 -11.18
CA LEU A 443 -3.14 4.79 -9.80
C LEU A 443 -2.72 3.49 -9.12
N LEU A 444 -2.66 2.36 -9.83
CA LEU A 444 -2.13 1.10 -9.30
C LEU A 444 -0.61 1.17 -9.07
N ILE A 445 0.14 1.86 -9.93
CA ILE A 445 1.57 2.14 -9.71
C ILE A 445 1.74 3.06 -8.49
N TYR A 446 0.97 4.15 -8.39
CA TYR A 446 0.99 5.02 -7.20
C TYR A 446 0.60 4.25 -5.93
N LEU A 447 -0.47 3.44 -5.95
CA LEU A 447 -0.87 2.59 -4.84
C LEU A 447 0.19 1.56 -4.48
N GLY A 448 0.86 0.93 -5.45
CA GLY A 448 1.93 -0.04 -5.21
C GLY A 448 3.18 0.62 -4.61
N VAL A 449 3.63 1.74 -5.17
CA VAL A 449 4.73 2.55 -4.64
C VAL A 449 4.39 3.09 -3.25
N PHE A 450 3.15 3.51 -3.03
CA PHE A 450 2.67 4.04 -1.76
C PHE A 450 2.49 2.96 -0.69
N ILE A 451 1.95 1.77 -1.02
CA ILE A 451 1.93 0.62 -0.12
C ILE A 451 3.36 0.20 0.22
N GLY A 452 4.27 0.21 -0.75
CA GLY A 452 5.70 -0.05 -0.51
C GLY A 452 6.34 0.97 0.43
N ALA A 453 6.12 2.27 0.19
CA ALA A 453 6.61 3.34 1.05
C ALA A 453 5.99 3.29 2.46
N ALA A 454 4.67 3.09 2.55
CA ALA A 454 3.96 2.90 3.80
C ALA A 454 4.50 1.67 4.54
N ALA A 455 4.75 0.54 3.86
CA ALA A 455 5.35 -0.66 4.44
C ALA A 455 6.77 -0.40 4.99
N LEU A 456 7.63 0.29 4.24
CA LEU A 456 8.98 0.68 4.66
C LEU A 456 8.97 1.63 5.87
N ILE A 457 8.02 2.57 5.93
CA ILE A 457 7.84 3.49 7.06
C ILE A 457 7.16 2.80 8.25
N SER A 458 6.35 1.76 8.00
CA SER A 458 5.52 1.11 9.02
C SER A 458 6.14 -0.13 9.66
N GLU A 459 7.10 -0.81 9.04
CA GLU A 459 7.75 -1.97 9.67
C GLU A 459 8.33 -1.63 11.07
N PRO A 460 9.00 -0.48 11.30
CA PRO A 460 9.48 -0.09 12.62
C PRO A 460 8.39 0.32 13.63
N VAL A 461 7.13 0.51 13.19
CA VAL A 461 6.07 1.18 13.97
C VAL A 461 4.81 0.33 14.17
N PHE A 462 4.50 -0.59 13.25
CA PHE A 462 3.25 -1.37 13.21
C PHE A 462 3.47 -2.89 13.06
N GLY A 463 4.70 -3.34 12.76
CA GLY A 463 5.10 -4.75 12.78
C GLY A 463 4.55 -5.61 11.62
N THR A 464 4.84 -6.92 11.71
CA THR A 464 4.62 -7.92 10.64
C THR A 464 3.18 -8.02 10.13
N LYS A 465 2.18 -7.71 10.99
CA LYS A 465 0.75 -7.78 10.65
C LYS A 465 0.30 -6.72 9.64
N THR A 466 1.08 -5.64 9.45
CA THR A 466 0.75 -4.53 8.54
C THR A 466 0.55 -5.00 7.09
N TRP A 467 1.40 -5.94 6.63
CA TRP A 467 1.27 -6.55 5.31
C TRP A 467 -0.06 -7.30 5.11
N ILE A 468 -0.62 -7.87 6.17
CA ILE A 468 -1.92 -8.57 6.14
C ILE A 468 -3.05 -7.55 5.96
N TYR A 469 -3.04 -6.45 6.71
CA TYR A 469 -4.02 -5.37 6.55
C TYR A 469 -3.97 -4.73 5.15
N CYS A 470 -2.76 -4.46 4.63
CA CYS A 470 -2.55 -3.90 3.29
C CYS A 470 -3.02 -4.86 2.18
N SER A 471 -2.74 -6.17 2.29
CA SER A 471 -3.18 -7.15 1.30
C SER A 471 -4.69 -7.37 1.31
N LEU A 472 -5.33 -7.42 2.47
CA LEU A 472 -6.80 -7.47 2.57
C LEU A 472 -7.46 -6.23 1.97
N PHE A 473 -6.89 -5.04 2.18
CA PHE A 473 -7.38 -3.81 1.56
C PHE A 473 -7.18 -3.79 0.04
N LEU A 474 -6.04 -4.26 -0.46
CA LEU A 474 -5.83 -4.43 -1.89
C LEU A 474 -6.85 -5.40 -2.50
N MET A 475 -7.19 -6.49 -1.81
CA MET A 475 -8.25 -7.42 -2.24
C MET A 475 -9.63 -6.76 -2.27
N ILE A 476 -9.96 -5.88 -1.33
CA ILE A 476 -11.19 -5.07 -1.36
C ILE A 476 -11.21 -4.18 -2.62
N ILE A 477 -10.12 -3.46 -2.91
CA ILE A 477 -10.02 -2.60 -4.11
C ILE A 477 -10.17 -3.44 -5.39
N LEU A 478 -9.41 -4.52 -5.52
CA LEU A 478 -9.46 -5.41 -6.68
C LEU A 478 -10.87 -6.00 -6.88
N THR A 479 -11.55 -6.38 -5.79
CA THR A 479 -12.94 -6.87 -5.85
C THR A 479 -13.87 -5.79 -6.42
N ASN A 480 -13.81 -4.56 -5.91
CA ASN A 480 -14.61 -3.44 -6.45
C ASN A 480 -14.34 -3.22 -7.95
N LEU A 481 -13.08 -3.24 -8.39
CA LEU A 481 -12.69 -3.03 -9.80
C LEU A 481 -13.15 -4.18 -10.71
N ILE A 482 -12.97 -5.43 -10.29
CA ILE A 482 -13.39 -6.62 -11.04
C ILE A 482 -14.91 -6.61 -11.21
N PHE A 483 -15.67 -6.35 -10.15
CA PHE A 483 -17.13 -6.33 -10.24
C PHE A 483 -17.69 -5.08 -10.94
N ALA A 484 -17.02 -3.93 -10.87
CA ALA A 484 -17.35 -2.78 -11.71
C ALA A 484 -17.29 -3.12 -13.20
N TYR A 485 -16.32 -3.94 -13.62
CA TYR A 485 -16.23 -4.46 -14.99
C TYR A 485 -17.29 -5.54 -15.28
N LEU A 486 -17.44 -6.54 -14.41
CA LEU A 486 -18.37 -7.67 -14.60
C LEU A 486 -19.86 -7.30 -14.49
N LEU A 487 -20.20 -6.16 -13.90
CA LEU A 487 -21.59 -5.68 -13.80
C LEU A 487 -22.05 -4.98 -15.08
N LYS A 488 -21.15 -4.56 -15.99
CA LYS A 488 -21.53 -4.02 -17.30
C LYS A 488 -22.03 -5.15 -18.21
N ARG A 489 -23.28 -5.05 -18.66
CA ARG A 489 -23.94 -6.07 -19.51
C ARG A 489 -24.58 -5.44 -20.76
N PRO A 490 -24.90 -6.20 -21.82
CA PRO A 490 -25.62 -5.67 -22.97
C PRO A 490 -27.12 -5.52 -22.68
N THR A 491 -27.79 -4.57 -23.34
CA THR A 491 -29.26 -4.51 -23.40
C THR A 491 -29.81 -5.63 -24.29
N SER A 492 -31.13 -5.85 -24.31
CA SER A 492 -31.76 -6.78 -25.26
C SER A 492 -31.60 -6.38 -26.73
N ILE A 493 -31.28 -5.12 -27.01
CA ILE A 493 -30.90 -4.63 -28.35
C ILE A 493 -29.42 -4.91 -28.59
N GLY A 494 -28.55 -4.57 -27.63
CA GLY A 494 -27.12 -4.92 -27.62
C GLY A 494 -26.87 -6.40 -27.90
N GLN A 495 -27.54 -7.28 -27.15
CA GLN A 495 -27.43 -8.72 -27.28
C GLN A 495 -27.74 -9.21 -28.70
N ARG A 496 -28.81 -8.71 -29.33
CA ARG A 496 -29.19 -9.10 -30.71
C ARG A 496 -28.15 -8.67 -31.74
N VAL A 497 -27.62 -7.45 -31.61
CA VAL A 497 -26.54 -6.99 -32.50
C VAL A 497 -25.27 -7.82 -32.28
N ILE A 498 -24.92 -8.13 -31.03
CA ILE A 498 -23.79 -9.00 -30.68
C ILE A 498 -23.97 -10.42 -31.24
N GLU A 499 -25.17 -11.00 -31.15
CA GLU A 499 -25.50 -12.34 -31.68
C GLU A 499 -25.37 -12.38 -33.21
N HIS A 500 -25.99 -11.45 -33.93
CA HIS A 500 -25.87 -11.33 -35.39
C HIS A 500 -24.43 -11.01 -35.84
N THR A 501 -23.68 -10.22 -35.05
CA THR A 501 -22.26 -9.95 -35.30
C THR A 501 -21.38 -11.19 -35.08
N LYS A 502 -21.70 -12.03 -34.08
CA LYS A 502 -21.05 -13.32 -33.87
C LYS A 502 -21.39 -14.30 -35.01
N GLY A 503 -22.62 -14.27 -35.53
CA GLY A 503 -23.03 -15.03 -36.71
C GLY A 503 -22.27 -14.64 -37.97
N PHE A 504 -22.13 -13.33 -38.22
CA PHE A 504 -21.33 -12.81 -39.33
C PHE A 504 -19.83 -13.13 -39.17
N LYS A 505 -19.31 -13.06 -37.94
CA LYS A 505 -17.94 -13.55 -37.64
C LYS A 505 -17.78 -15.04 -37.97
N LEU A 506 -18.81 -15.86 -37.76
CA LEU A 506 -18.81 -17.29 -38.04
C LEU A 506 -18.68 -17.55 -39.55
N PHE A 507 -19.39 -16.79 -40.38
CA PHE A 507 -19.23 -16.80 -41.84
C PHE A 507 -17.83 -16.35 -42.28
N LEU A 508 -17.33 -15.20 -41.81
CA LEU A 508 -16.01 -14.69 -42.21
C LEU A 508 -14.84 -15.60 -41.78
N ASN A 509 -15.04 -16.44 -40.76
CA ASN A 509 -14.06 -17.38 -40.24
C ASN A 509 -14.21 -18.82 -40.81
N ALA A 510 -15.23 -19.09 -41.62
CA ALA A 510 -15.54 -20.43 -42.11
C ALA A 510 -14.48 -20.95 -43.09
N THR A 511 -14.10 -22.21 -42.96
CA THR A 511 -13.24 -22.90 -43.95
C THR A 511 -14.07 -23.35 -45.15
N GLU A 512 -13.41 -23.76 -46.25
CA GLU A 512 -14.12 -24.33 -47.41
C GLU A 512 -14.97 -25.56 -47.05
N LYS A 513 -14.51 -26.36 -46.08
CA LYS A 513 -15.24 -27.51 -45.57
C LYS A 513 -16.49 -27.11 -44.78
N ASP A 514 -16.42 -26.03 -44.01
CA ASP A 514 -17.57 -25.49 -43.28
C ASP A 514 -18.59 -24.86 -44.23
N ARG A 515 -18.10 -24.24 -45.32
CA ARG A 515 -18.89 -23.59 -46.36
C ARG A 515 -19.79 -24.55 -47.14
N LEU A 516 -19.46 -25.84 -47.19
CA LEU A 516 -20.33 -26.88 -47.75
C LEU A 516 -21.60 -27.11 -46.91
N ASN A 517 -21.57 -26.75 -45.63
CA ASN A 517 -22.73 -26.82 -44.73
C ASN A 517 -23.57 -25.53 -44.76
N PHE A 518 -23.20 -24.54 -45.58
CA PHE A 518 -23.90 -23.27 -45.70
C PHE A 518 -24.85 -23.28 -46.89
N HIS A 519 -26.10 -22.88 -46.67
CA HIS A 519 -27.09 -22.76 -47.73
C HIS A 519 -26.85 -21.49 -48.56
N ASN A 520 -26.44 -21.67 -49.81
CA ASN A 520 -26.27 -20.60 -50.82
C ASN A 520 -25.35 -19.44 -50.38
N PRO A 521 -24.06 -19.69 -50.05
CA PRO A 521 -23.11 -18.64 -49.67
C PRO A 521 -22.77 -17.75 -50.88
N PRO A 522 -22.54 -16.43 -50.70
CA PRO A 522 -22.29 -15.50 -51.80
C PRO A 522 -21.01 -15.83 -52.59
N ASP A 523 -20.98 -15.44 -53.87
CA ASP A 523 -19.83 -15.69 -54.75
C ASP A 523 -18.57 -14.93 -54.30
N ARG A 524 -17.41 -15.57 -54.41
CA ARG A 524 -16.13 -14.95 -54.02
C ARG A 524 -15.62 -14.03 -55.13
N THR A 525 -15.89 -12.74 -55.01
CA THR A 525 -15.34 -11.71 -55.91
C THR A 525 -14.35 -10.77 -55.18
N PRO A 526 -13.42 -10.10 -55.89
CA PRO A 526 -12.54 -9.09 -55.28
C PRO A 526 -13.32 -7.95 -54.59
N GLU A 527 -14.48 -7.59 -55.11
CA GLU A 527 -15.38 -6.56 -54.54
C GLU A 527 -15.95 -7.01 -53.19
N LEU A 528 -16.37 -8.28 -53.07
CA LEU A 528 -16.82 -8.85 -51.79
C LEU A 528 -15.68 -8.90 -50.77
N PHE A 529 -14.45 -9.19 -51.22
CA PHE A 529 -13.27 -9.14 -50.38
C PHE A 529 -13.03 -7.72 -49.83
N GLU A 530 -13.01 -6.69 -50.69
CA GLU A 530 -12.89 -5.29 -50.28
C GLU A 530 -14.00 -4.88 -49.30
N GLN A 531 -15.26 -5.18 -49.63
CA GLN A 531 -16.44 -4.80 -48.84
C GLN A 531 -16.38 -5.32 -47.40
N TYR A 532 -15.89 -6.55 -47.19
CA TYR A 532 -15.86 -7.19 -45.86
C TYR A 532 -14.50 -7.16 -45.16
N LEU A 533 -13.42 -6.74 -45.82
CA LEU A 533 -12.10 -6.61 -45.17
C LEU A 533 -12.10 -5.68 -43.93
N PRO A 534 -12.76 -4.49 -43.93
CA PRO A 534 -12.89 -3.64 -42.73
C PRO A 534 -13.59 -4.35 -41.57
N TYR A 535 -14.64 -5.14 -41.88
CA TYR A 535 -15.38 -5.91 -40.89
C TYR A 535 -14.59 -7.12 -40.38
N ALA A 536 -13.84 -7.81 -41.24
CA ALA A 536 -12.98 -8.92 -40.83
C ALA A 536 -11.91 -8.44 -39.82
N LEU A 537 -11.31 -7.26 -40.06
CA LEU A 537 -10.42 -6.59 -39.11
C LEU A 537 -11.13 -6.26 -37.79
N ALA A 538 -12.31 -5.64 -37.84
CA ALA A 538 -13.12 -5.35 -36.65
C ALA A 538 -13.46 -6.62 -35.83
N LEU A 539 -13.75 -7.75 -36.49
CA LEU A 539 -14.13 -8.99 -35.82
C LEU A 539 -12.92 -9.86 -35.41
N GLY A 540 -11.72 -9.49 -35.87
CA GLY A 540 -10.46 -10.18 -35.55
C GLY A 540 -10.28 -11.49 -36.32
N VAL A 541 -10.72 -11.52 -37.57
CA VAL A 541 -10.68 -12.67 -38.48
C VAL A 541 -10.11 -12.29 -39.86
N GLU A 542 -9.43 -11.15 -39.96
CA GLU A 542 -8.83 -10.61 -41.19
C GLU A 542 -7.97 -11.61 -41.96
N GLN A 543 -7.17 -12.42 -41.25
CA GLN A 543 -6.30 -13.43 -41.84
C GLN A 543 -7.12 -14.57 -42.47
N LYS A 544 -8.11 -15.09 -41.73
CA LYS A 544 -8.98 -16.18 -42.20
C LYS A 544 -9.88 -15.75 -43.36
N TRP A 545 -10.28 -14.47 -43.37
CA TRP A 545 -10.95 -13.87 -44.52
C TRP A 545 -10.02 -13.78 -45.73
N ALA A 546 -8.80 -13.28 -45.57
CA ALA A 546 -7.83 -13.15 -46.66
C ALA A 546 -7.40 -14.50 -47.27
N GLU A 547 -7.19 -15.53 -46.43
CA GLU A 547 -6.85 -16.88 -46.87
C GLU A 547 -7.87 -17.43 -47.89
N GLN A 548 -9.17 -17.20 -47.66
CA GLN A 548 -10.26 -17.65 -48.54
C GLN A 548 -10.28 -17.02 -49.93
N PHE A 549 -9.67 -15.85 -50.12
CA PHE A 549 -9.63 -15.12 -51.38
C PHE A 549 -8.26 -15.20 -52.07
N SER A 550 -7.22 -15.68 -51.39
CA SER A 550 -5.83 -15.76 -51.87
C SER A 550 -5.69 -16.28 -53.31
N THR A 551 -6.32 -17.42 -53.65
CA THR A 551 -6.29 -18.02 -54.99
C THR A 551 -6.96 -17.15 -56.05
N ILE A 552 -8.04 -16.46 -55.69
CA ILE A 552 -8.83 -15.63 -56.61
C ILE A 552 -8.10 -14.31 -56.88
N LEU A 553 -7.63 -13.65 -55.82
CA LEU A 553 -6.88 -12.39 -55.93
C LEU A 553 -5.57 -12.57 -56.70
N ALA A 554 -4.89 -13.71 -56.54
CA ALA A 554 -3.73 -14.10 -57.34
C ALA A 554 -4.11 -14.32 -58.82
N LYS A 555 -5.22 -15.02 -59.10
CA LYS A 555 -5.71 -15.26 -60.47
C LYS A 555 -6.14 -13.98 -61.19
N THR A 556 -6.69 -13.01 -60.47
CA THR A 556 -7.13 -11.71 -61.04
C THR A 556 -6.05 -10.63 -61.01
N ASN A 557 -4.83 -10.93 -60.53
CA ASN A 557 -3.76 -9.95 -60.28
C ASN A 557 -4.27 -8.68 -59.56
N TYR A 558 -5.09 -8.88 -58.52
CA TYR A 558 -5.84 -7.81 -57.88
C TYR A 558 -4.92 -6.80 -57.15
N GLN A 559 -5.22 -5.51 -57.31
CA GLN A 559 -4.57 -4.42 -56.59
C GLN A 559 -5.63 -3.49 -55.97
N PRO A 560 -5.60 -3.23 -54.65
CA PRO A 560 -6.52 -2.29 -54.00
C PRO A 560 -6.29 -0.85 -54.49
N LYS A 561 -7.32 -0.18 -55.00
CA LYS A 561 -7.22 1.23 -55.43
C LYS A 561 -6.97 2.21 -54.28
N TRP A 562 -7.23 1.76 -53.05
CA TRP A 562 -7.18 2.55 -51.81
C TRP A 562 -5.84 2.43 -51.05
N TYR A 563 -4.91 1.58 -51.49
CA TYR A 563 -3.62 1.37 -50.83
C TYR A 563 -2.45 1.46 -51.82
N ILE A 564 -1.38 2.14 -51.39
CA ILE A 564 -0.13 2.30 -52.14
C ILE A 564 1.00 1.72 -51.28
N GLY A 565 1.63 0.65 -51.76
CA GLY A 565 2.68 -0.07 -51.03
C GLY A 565 4.10 0.34 -51.42
N ALA A 566 5.04 0.23 -50.47
CA ALA A 566 6.46 0.49 -50.68
C ALA A 566 7.16 -0.60 -51.52
N GLY A 567 6.90 -0.61 -52.84
CA GLY A 567 7.64 -1.41 -53.81
C GLY A 567 7.31 -2.91 -53.85
N VAL A 568 6.23 -3.35 -53.22
CA VAL A 568 5.72 -4.72 -53.32
C VAL A 568 4.65 -4.85 -54.42
N PRO A 569 4.75 -5.81 -55.35
CA PRO A 569 3.81 -5.94 -56.46
C PRO A 569 2.47 -6.59 -56.09
N PHE A 570 2.22 -6.92 -54.82
CA PHE A 570 0.96 -7.50 -54.35
C PHE A 570 0.59 -6.97 -52.95
N PHE A 571 -0.71 -6.78 -52.71
CA PHE A 571 -1.22 -6.40 -51.39
C PHE A 571 -1.28 -7.60 -50.44
N ASN A 572 -0.39 -7.64 -49.44
CA ASN A 572 -0.51 -8.57 -48.32
C ASN A 572 -1.37 -7.95 -47.20
N SER A 573 -2.63 -8.37 -47.12
CA SER A 573 -3.59 -7.90 -46.11
C SER A 573 -3.19 -8.23 -44.68
N THR A 574 -2.51 -9.36 -44.44
CA THR A 574 -2.08 -9.80 -43.09
C THR A 574 -0.95 -8.91 -42.57
N ASP A 575 0.05 -8.64 -43.41
CA ASP A 575 1.13 -7.70 -43.08
C ASP A 575 0.57 -6.29 -42.89
N PHE A 576 -0.25 -5.80 -43.83
CA PHE A 576 -0.85 -4.47 -43.77
C PHE A 576 -1.67 -4.26 -42.48
N THR A 577 -2.57 -5.19 -42.16
CA THR A 577 -3.50 -5.03 -41.03
C THR A 577 -2.79 -5.02 -39.68
N SER A 578 -1.77 -5.87 -39.52
CA SER A 578 -0.95 -5.87 -38.31
C SER A 578 -0.05 -4.63 -38.22
N SER A 579 0.56 -4.22 -39.33
CA SER A 579 1.46 -3.06 -39.36
C SER A 579 0.77 -1.71 -39.24
N ILE A 580 -0.43 -1.50 -39.82
CA ILE A 580 -1.19 -0.26 -39.62
C ILE A 580 -1.74 -0.15 -38.20
N SER A 581 -2.24 -1.25 -37.61
CA SER A 581 -2.67 -1.29 -36.21
C SER A 581 -1.50 -1.03 -35.25
N ASN A 582 -0.29 -1.51 -35.57
CA ASN A 582 0.91 -1.28 -34.78
C ASN A 582 1.50 0.13 -34.98
N SER A 583 1.47 0.69 -36.20
CA SER A 583 1.92 2.06 -36.46
C SER A 583 1.04 3.08 -35.71
N LEU A 584 -0.28 2.91 -35.82
CA LEU A 584 -1.27 3.67 -35.04
C LEU A 584 -1.07 3.47 -33.52
N SER A 585 -0.75 2.25 -33.08
CA SER A 585 -0.39 1.98 -31.67
C SER A 585 0.87 2.72 -31.21
N ASN A 586 1.90 2.78 -32.04
CA ASN A 586 3.22 3.32 -31.69
C ASN A 586 3.24 4.86 -31.71
N ALA A 587 2.42 5.47 -32.58
CA ALA A 587 2.12 6.90 -32.52
C ALA A 587 1.47 7.29 -31.18
N ILE A 588 0.68 6.39 -30.56
CA ILE A 588 0.02 6.58 -29.26
C ILE A 588 0.95 6.24 -28.07
N SER A 589 1.79 5.20 -28.17
CA SER A 589 2.55 4.68 -27.02
C SER A 589 3.91 5.32 -26.77
N SER A 590 4.37 6.24 -27.63
CA SER A 590 5.67 6.91 -27.50
C SER A 590 5.66 8.13 -26.56
N SER A 591 4.56 8.34 -25.82
CA SER A 591 4.26 9.54 -25.02
C SER A 591 4.58 9.43 -23.50
N THR A 592 5.26 8.38 -23.04
CA THR A 592 5.56 8.17 -21.60
C THR A 592 7.06 8.07 -21.30
N THR A 593 7.59 9.06 -20.58
CA THR A 593 8.94 9.04 -19.99
C THR A 593 8.97 8.20 -18.70
N ALA A 594 10.12 7.58 -18.41
CA ALA A 594 10.34 6.75 -17.23
C ALA A 594 11.52 7.30 -16.38
N PRO A 595 11.36 7.45 -15.04
CA PRO A 595 12.48 7.65 -14.10
C PRO A 595 12.98 6.31 -13.53
N GLY A 596 14.17 6.27 -12.92
CA GLY A 596 14.78 5.01 -12.44
C GLY A 596 15.57 5.07 -11.12
N SER A 597 16.10 3.89 -10.76
CA SER A 597 17.24 3.54 -9.87
C SER A 597 17.23 3.75 -8.32
N SER A 598 17.48 2.61 -7.63
CA SER A 598 18.53 2.31 -6.59
C SER A 598 18.35 2.49 -5.05
N SER A 599 18.11 1.35 -4.36
CA SER A 599 18.91 0.64 -3.29
C SER A 599 19.28 1.17 -1.87
N GLY A 600 19.07 0.32 -0.83
CA GLY A 600 19.76 0.27 0.50
C GLY A 600 18.83 0.41 1.75
N PHE A 601 19.14 0.01 3.01
CA PHE A 601 20.07 -0.95 3.67
C PHE A 601 19.61 -1.19 5.17
N GLY A 602 20.31 -1.93 6.08
CA GLY A 602 19.81 -2.21 7.46
C GLY A 602 20.78 -2.67 8.59
N SER A 603 20.22 -3.05 9.77
CA SER A 603 20.83 -3.51 11.08
C SER A 603 21.46 -2.43 12.02
N GLY A 604 21.69 -2.57 13.34
CA GLY A 604 21.57 -3.68 14.36
C GLY A 604 21.63 -3.14 15.84
N GLY A 605 21.88 -3.95 16.91
CA GLY A 605 21.84 -3.46 18.33
C GLY A 605 22.60 -4.21 19.47
N GLY A 606 22.63 -3.61 20.69
CA GLY A 606 23.38 -4.03 21.91
C GLY A 606 22.67 -3.77 23.26
N SER A 607 23.38 -3.63 24.40
CA SER A 607 22.75 -3.46 25.74
C SER A 607 21.94 -2.15 25.91
N GLY A 608 21.13 -2.08 26.97
CA GLY A 608 19.91 -1.27 26.98
C GLY A 608 18.69 -2.01 26.42
N GLY A 609 18.85 -3.29 26.09
CA GLY A 609 17.74 -4.21 25.83
C GLY A 609 17.22 -4.87 27.12
N GLY A 610 15.98 -5.37 27.07
CA GLY A 610 15.24 -5.92 28.21
C GLY A 610 13.99 -5.10 28.52
N GLY A 611 12.98 -5.74 29.09
CA GLY A 611 11.79 -5.08 29.64
C GLY A 611 12.15 -4.23 30.85
N GLY A 612 11.33 -3.26 31.26
CA GLY A 612 11.65 -2.36 32.37
C GLY A 612 12.34 -1.03 31.99
N GLY A 613 12.60 -0.22 33.02
CA GLY A 613 12.59 1.24 32.90
C GLY A 613 13.73 1.92 32.12
N GLY A 614 13.49 3.17 31.74
CA GLY A 614 14.32 3.96 30.80
C GLY A 614 15.24 5.00 31.45
N GLY A 615 15.13 5.22 32.77
CA GLY A 615 15.92 6.19 33.54
C GLY A 615 15.04 7.20 34.26
N GLY A 616 15.60 8.37 34.59
CA GLY A 616 14.90 9.44 35.31
C GLY A 616 15.75 10.70 35.52
N GLY A 617 15.16 11.71 36.16
CA GLY A 617 15.83 12.99 36.43
C GLY A 617 15.01 13.91 37.34
N GLY A 618 15.55 15.07 37.71
CA GLY A 618 14.82 16.11 38.44
C GLY A 618 13.83 16.89 37.58
N TRP A 619 12.82 17.49 38.21
CA TRP A 619 11.90 18.48 37.62
C TRP A 619 11.46 19.54 38.63
#